data_AF-A0A956ANB1-F1
#
_entry.id   AF-A0A956ANB1-F1
#
_cell.length_a   1.000
_cell.length_b   1.000
_cell.length_c   1.000
_cell.angle_alpha   90.00
_cell.angle_beta   90.00
_cell.angle_gamma   90.00
#
_symmetry.space_group_name_H-M   'P 1'
#
loop_
_entity.id
_entity.type
_entity.pdbx_description
1 polymer ?
#
loop_
_entity_poly.entity_id
_entity_poly.type
_entity_poly.pdbx_seq_one_letter_code
_entity_poly.pdbx_strand_id
1 'polypeptide(L)'
;MATRKPPPNKAAPVVRRGKEDRKRLPADLEAFARGDEGRYRPARPERPRLQDPRPSATIAGVRNLDARDFHDRRCEAMEALLPSLTDEGPSAADDRERLGRLLAEAILTGQHRGRSFVSFDAFVDVALGLAPARARELARAGVVQLGLSVDQLRQLSDETVAVFIRCETALADKELPGKVSIVIDPSGTERIRVEVDSNRAAQVLYAVGGRLSQLAADQDKGAPTPRPRRT
;
A
#
# COMPACT_ATOMS: atom_id res chain seq x y z
N MET A 1 1.57 68.65 20.17
CA MET A 1 0.37 68.08 19.52
C MET A 1 0.75 67.64 18.13
N ALA A 2 0.80 66.33 17.86
CA ALA A 2 1.19 65.79 16.55
C ALA A 2 -0.04 65.20 15.84
N THR A 3 -0.38 65.76 14.69
CA THR A 3 -1.51 65.33 13.84
C THR A 3 -1.15 64.07 13.05
N ARG A 4 -1.89 62.97 13.25
CA ARG A 4 -1.75 61.72 12.48
C ARG A 4 -2.20 61.93 11.02
N LYS A 5 -1.36 61.52 10.06
CA LYS A 5 -1.70 61.40 8.63
C LYS A 5 -2.76 60.30 8.42
N PRO A 6 -3.78 60.51 7.57
CA PRO A 6 -4.72 59.46 7.21
C PRO A 6 -4.08 58.43 6.26
N PRO A 7 -4.50 57.14 6.29
CA PRO A 7 -3.91 56.09 5.47
C PRO A 7 -4.25 56.26 3.97
N PRO A 8 -3.37 55.82 3.06
CA PRO A 8 -3.60 55.95 1.63
C PRO A 8 -4.72 55.03 1.12
N ASN A 9 -5.27 55.48 0.00
CA ASN A 9 -6.50 55.10 -0.66
C ASN A 9 -6.64 53.58 -0.95
N LYS A 10 -7.89 53.10 -0.94
CA LYS A 10 -8.31 51.72 -1.21
C LYS A 10 -7.66 51.17 -2.50
N ALA A 11 -7.08 49.97 -2.44
CA ALA A 11 -6.58 49.26 -3.61
C ALA A 11 -7.71 49.10 -4.66
N ALA A 12 -7.38 49.30 -5.94
CA ALA A 12 -8.33 49.18 -7.04
C ALA A 12 -9.00 47.79 -7.03
N PRO A 13 -10.32 47.70 -7.32
CA PRO A 13 -11.03 46.43 -7.31
C PRO A 13 -10.46 45.49 -8.37
N VAL A 14 -10.17 44.25 -7.97
CA VAL A 14 -9.69 43.19 -8.87
C VAL A 14 -10.79 42.86 -9.88
N VAL A 15 -10.66 43.35 -11.11
CA VAL A 15 -11.59 43.04 -12.20
C VAL A 15 -11.28 41.64 -12.74
N ARG A 16 -12.17 40.67 -12.44
CA ARG A 16 -12.06 39.31 -13.00
C ARG A 16 -12.45 39.36 -14.47
N ARG A 17 -11.51 39.00 -15.35
CA ARG A 17 -11.76 38.89 -16.80
C ARG A 17 -12.77 37.78 -17.11
N GLY A 18 -13.65 38.05 -18.08
CA GLY A 18 -14.59 37.08 -18.63
C GLY A 18 -13.87 35.85 -19.17
N LYS A 19 -14.56 34.70 -19.25
CA LYS A 19 -13.97 33.41 -19.64
C LYS A 19 -13.29 33.47 -21.02
N GLU A 20 -13.75 34.36 -21.90
CA GLU A 20 -13.26 34.54 -23.27
C GLU A 20 -11.97 35.37 -23.35
N ASP A 21 -11.73 36.28 -22.41
CA ASP A 21 -10.54 37.16 -22.36
C ASP A 21 -9.34 36.53 -21.62
N ARG A 22 -9.47 35.28 -21.21
CA ARG A 22 -8.40 34.53 -20.54
C ARG A 22 -7.45 33.99 -21.59
N LYS A 23 -6.14 34.21 -21.40
CA LYS A 23 -5.10 33.53 -22.19
C LYS A 23 -5.35 32.02 -22.09
N ARG A 24 -5.69 31.40 -23.23
CA ARG A 24 -5.83 29.95 -23.31
C ARG A 24 -4.45 29.31 -23.23
N LEU A 25 -4.41 28.13 -22.64
CA LEU A 25 -3.20 27.33 -22.69
C LEU A 25 -3.08 26.78 -24.14
N PRO A 26 -1.85 26.53 -24.61
CA PRO A 26 -1.60 25.70 -25.78
C PRO A 26 -2.42 24.39 -25.73
N ALA A 27 -2.88 23.89 -26.88
CA ALA A 27 -3.87 22.81 -26.95
C ALA A 27 -3.39 21.49 -26.32
N ASP A 28 -2.09 21.21 -26.42
CA ASP A 28 -1.36 20.12 -25.76
C ASP A 28 -1.40 20.28 -24.22
N LEU A 29 -1.16 21.50 -23.71
CA LEU A 29 -1.24 21.78 -22.28
C LEU A 29 -2.68 21.79 -21.77
N GLU A 30 -3.67 22.16 -22.58
CA GLU A 30 -5.08 22.02 -22.24
C GLU A 30 -5.51 20.55 -22.20
N ALA A 31 -5.09 19.73 -23.16
CA ALA A 31 -5.39 18.29 -23.18
C ALA A 31 -4.73 17.57 -22.00
N PHE A 32 -3.49 17.93 -21.67
CA PHE A 32 -2.81 17.45 -20.47
C PHE A 32 -3.51 17.90 -19.18
N ALA A 33 -3.89 19.17 -19.06
CA ALA A 33 -4.59 19.70 -17.89
C ALA A 33 -6.00 19.09 -17.72
N ARG A 34 -6.66 18.70 -18.81
CA ARG A 34 -7.93 17.95 -18.78
C ARG A 34 -7.73 16.47 -18.43
N GLY A 35 -6.50 15.96 -18.47
CA GLY A 35 -6.17 14.57 -18.18
C GLY A 35 -6.41 13.61 -19.34
N ASP A 36 -6.58 14.14 -20.56
CA ASP A 36 -6.84 13.35 -21.77
C ASP A 36 -5.55 12.71 -22.31
N GLU A 37 -4.38 13.31 -22.05
CA GLU A 37 -3.09 12.76 -22.44
C GLU A 37 -2.42 11.96 -21.30
N GLY A 38 -2.46 10.63 -21.41
CA GLY A 38 -1.72 9.71 -20.55
C GLY A 38 -0.22 9.58 -20.88
N ARG A 39 0.33 10.45 -21.75
CA ARG A 39 1.66 10.32 -22.39
C ARG A 39 2.83 10.15 -21.42
N TYR A 40 2.70 10.64 -20.18
CA TYR A 40 3.73 10.54 -19.13
C TYR A 40 3.40 9.53 -18.02
N ARG A 41 2.29 8.80 -18.12
CA ARG A 41 1.99 7.70 -17.20
C ARG A 41 2.50 6.40 -17.81
N PRO A 42 3.41 5.66 -17.14
CA PRO A 42 3.79 4.33 -17.59
C PRO A 42 2.52 3.50 -17.77
N ALA A 43 2.38 2.84 -18.93
CA ALA A 43 1.29 1.90 -19.16
C ALA A 43 1.36 0.80 -18.11
N ARG A 44 0.40 0.78 -17.19
CA ARG A 44 0.30 -0.29 -16.19
C ARG A 44 -0.35 -1.48 -16.91
N PRO A 45 0.23 -2.70 -16.86
CA PRO A 45 -0.38 -3.86 -17.48
C PRO A 45 -1.83 -4.02 -17.00
N GLU A 46 -2.74 -4.33 -17.92
CA GLU A 46 -4.13 -4.62 -17.60
C GLU A 46 -4.19 -5.89 -16.75
N ARG A 47 -4.21 -5.71 -15.44
CA ARG A 47 -4.50 -6.78 -14.48
C ARG A 47 -6.02 -6.82 -14.29
N PRO A 48 -6.66 -8.00 -14.27
CA PRO A 48 -8.07 -8.10 -13.90
C PRO A 48 -8.22 -7.51 -12.50
N ARG A 49 -8.86 -6.34 -12.40
CA ARG A 49 -8.94 -5.61 -11.13
C ARG A 49 -9.92 -6.34 -10.22
N LEU A 50 -9.46 -6.66 -9.02
CA LEU A 50 -10.30 -7.03 -7.90
C LEU A 50 -11.34 -5.94 -7.71
N GLN A 51 -12.59 -6.26 -8.08
CA GLN A 51 -13.67 -5.30 -8.00
C GLN A 51 -14.17 -5.25 -6.56
N ASP A 52 -13.58 -4.35 -5.79
CA ASP A 52 -14.12 -4.02 -4.48
C ASP A 52 -15.22 -2.97 -4.65
N PRO A 53 -16.50 -3.29 -4.38
CA PRO A 53 -17.59 -2.33 -4.52
C PRO A 53 -17.55 -1.23 -3.46
N ARG A 54 -16.68 -1.35 -2.44
CA ARG A 54 -16.64 -0.41 -1.31
C ARG A 54 -15.83 0.85 -1.68
N PRO A 55 -16.45 2.04 -1.68
CA PRO A 55 -15.76 3.28 -2.04
C PRO A 55 -14.71 3.72 -1.01
N SER A 56 -14.79 3.21 0.23
CA SER A 56 -13.90 3.53 1.35
C SER A 56 -12.96 2.37 1.73
N ALA A 57 -12.76 1.39 0.83
CA ALA A 57 -11.79 0.33 1.05
C ALA A 57 -10.37 0.91 1.11
N THR A 58 -9.66 0.67 2.21
CA THR A 58 -8.24 1.06 2.33
C THR A 58 -7.35 0.14 1.50
N ILE A 59 -7.65 -1.16 1.51
CA ILE A 59 -7.03 -2.18 0.69
C ILE A 59 -8.16 -2.94 -0.01
N ALA A 60 -8.13 -2.97 -1.34
CA ALA A 60 -9.14 -3.64 -2.13
C ALA A 60 -9.21 -5.13 -1.76
N GLY A 61 -10.42 -5.65 -1.60
CA GLY A 61 -10.67 -7.04 -1.23
C GLY A 61 -10.36 -7.40 0.22
N VAL A 62 -9.98 -6.46 1.09
CA VAL A 62 -9.72 -6.74 2.51
C VAL A 62 -10.65 -5.90 3.39
N ARG A 63 -11.28 -6.51 4.39
CA ARG A 63 -12.10 -5.74 5.35
C ARG A 63 -11.25 -4.66 6.01
N ASN A 64 -11.80 -3.45 6.20
CA ASN A 64 -11.03 -2.35 6.80
C ASN A 64 -10.56 -2.66 8.23
N LEU A 65 -11.31 -3.48 8.98
CA LEU A 65 -10.88 -3.99 10.28
C LEU A 65 -9.64 -4.88 10.14
N ASP A 66 -9.73 -5.95 9.34
CA ASP A 66 -8.61 -6.86 9.08
C ASP A 66 -7.35 -6.13 8.58
N ALA A 67 -7.52 -5.11 7.73
CA ALA A 67 -6.41 -4.29 7.24
C ALA A 67 -5.74 -3.44 8.34
N ARG A 68 -6.51 -2.96 9.32
CA ARG A 68 -6.00 -2.24 10.49
C ARG A 68 -5.31 -3.20 11.45
N ASP A 69 -5.95 -4.32 11.77
CA ASP A 69 -5.39 -5.31 12.69
C ASP A 69 -4.08 -5.90 12.14
N PHE A 70 -4.04 -6.17 10.83
CA PHE A 70 -2.81 -6.56 10.13
C PHE A 70 -1.72 -5.47 10.26
N HIS A 71 -2.07 -4.22 10.02
CA HIS A 71 -1.13 -3.10 10.14
C HIS A 71 -0.58 -3.00 11.57
N ASP A 72 -1.45 -3.01 12.58
CA ASP A 72 -1.07 -2.79 13.98
C ASP A 72 -0.16 -3.90 14.49
N ARG A 73 -0.52 -5.18 14.25
CA ARG A 73 0.30 -6.33 14.64
C ARG A 73 1.69 -6.31 13.98
N ARG A 74 1.77 -5.90 12.72
CA ARG A 74 3.05 -5.77 12.02
C ARG A 74 3.87 -4.58 12.53
N CYS A 75 3.22 -3.48 12.93
CA CYS A 75 3.92 -2.35 13.56
C CYS A 75 4.49 -2.75 14.91
N GLU A 76 3.71 -3.40 15.77
CA GLU A 76 4.19 -3.92 17.06
C GLU A 76 5.42 -4.82 16.88
N ALA A 77 5.39 -5.72 15.89
CA ALA A 77 6.55 -6.57 15.57
C ALA A 77 7.77 -5.78 15.07
N MET A 78 7.57 -4.68 14.33
CA MET A 78 8.66 -3.82 13.88
C MET A 78 9.22 -2.97 15.02
N GLU A 79 8.36 -2.40 15.86
CA GLU A 79 8.73 -1.58 17.03
C GLU A 79 9.58 -2.38 18.02
N ALA A 80 9.25 -3.64 18.26
CA ALA A 80 10.03 -4.54 19.11
C ALA A 80 11.47 -4.75 18.62
N LEU A 81 11.73 -4.58 17.32
CA LEU A 81 13.05 -4.79 16.70
C LEU A 81 13.85 -3.49 16.52
N LEU A 82 13.24 -2.31 16.72
CA LEU A 82 13.91 -1.02 16.55
C LEU A 82 15.11 -0.82 17.50
N PRO A 83 15.09 -1.24 18.78
CA PRO A 83 16.24 -1.06 19.68
C PRO A 83 17.52 -1.72 19.15
N SER A 84 17.39 -2.81 18.40
CA SER A 84 18.51 -3.54 17.79
C SER A 84 19.20 -2.79 16.66
N LEU A 85 18.69 -1.62 16.23
CA LEU A 85 19.36 -0.77 15.25
C LEU A 85 20.61 -0.06 15.79
N THR A 86 20.68 0.16 17.11
CA THR A 86 21.80 0.87 17.76
C THR A 86 22.81 -0.07 18.42
N ASP A 87 22.49 -1.35 18.53
CA ASP A 87 23.35 -2.37 19.15
C ASP A 87 24.23 -3.07 18.09
N GLU A 88 25.48 -3.39 18.41
CA GLU A 88 26.40 -4.10 17.52
C GLU A 88 26.51 -5.61 17.81
N GLY A 89 25.78 -6.11 18.81
CA GLY A 89 25.77 -7.53 19.17
C GLY A 89 25.25 -8.47 18.07
N PRO A 90 25.60 -9.78 18.13
CA PRO A 90 25.15 -10.77 17.15
C PRO A 90 23.63 -10.95 17.13
N SER A 91 22.97 -10.92 18.30
CA SER A 91 21.49 -10.94 18.38
C SER A 91 20.86 -9.74 17.67
N ALA A 92 21.50 -8.58 17.75
CA ALA A 92 21.02 -7.37 17.11
C ALA A 92 21.14 -7.45 15.58
N ALA A 93 22.11 -8.21 15.06
CA ALA A 93 22.22 -8.46 13.62
C ALA A 93 20.99 -9.23 13.10
N ASP A 94 20.63 -10.33 13.75
CA ASP A 94 19.46 -11.14 13.37
C ASP A 94 18.15 -10.32 13.44
N ASP A 95 18.01 -9.47 14.46
CA ASP A 95 16.86 -8.58 14.60
C ASP A 95 16.78 -7.53 13.48
N ARG A 96 17.91 -6.93 13.10
CA ARG A 96 17.97 -6.00 11.97
C ARG A 96 17.59 -6.67 10.66
N GLU A 97 18.03 -7.90 10.45
CA GLU A 97 17.61 -8.68 9.29
C GLU A 97 16.10 -8.92 9.29
N ARG A 98 15.55 -9.30 10.44
CA ARG A 98 14.12 -9.55 10.63
C ARG A 98 13.29 -8.28 10.39
N LEU A 99 13.76 -7.13 10.88
CA LEU A 99 13.17 -5.82 10.62
C LEU A 99 13.21 -5.48 9.12
N GLY A 100 14.35 -5.72 8.46
CA GLY A 100 14.48 -5.53 7.02
C GLY A 100 13.45 -6.33 6.23
N ARG A 101 13.22 -7.60 6.58
CA ARG A 101 12.18 -8.44 5.97
C ARG A 101 10.77 -7.87 6.17
N LEU A 102 10.45 -7.42 7.39
CA LEU A 102 9.14 -6.81 7.68
C LEU A 102 8.93 -5.51 6.89
N LEU A 103 9.95 -4.67 6.78
CA LEU A 103 9.89 -3.44 5.98
C LEU A 103 9.72 -3.73 4.49
N ALA A 104 10.40 -4.77 3.97
CA ALA A 104 10.21 -5.22 2.59
C ALA A 104 8.77 -5.69 2.36
N GLU A 105 8.23 -6.53 3.25
CA GLU A 105 6.84 -6.99 3.17
C GLU A 105 5.84 -5.83 3.30
N ALA A 106 6.12 -4.81 4.12
CA ALA A 106 5.28 -3.63 4.24
C ALA A 106 5.19 -2.84 2.92
N ILE A 107 6.27 -2.78 2.14
CA ILE A 107 6.27 -2.20 0.79
C ILE A 107 5.49 -3.11 -0.18
N LEU A 108 5.79 -4.41 -0.19
CA LEU A 108 5.15 -5.38 -1.09
C LEU A 108 3.63 -5.40 -0.92
N THR A 109 3.15 -5.36 0.32
CA THR A 109 1.72 -5.41 0.66
C THR A 109 1.04 -4.03 0.63
N GLY A 110 1.81 -2.95 0.70
CA GLY A 110 1.26 -1.62 0.92
C GLY A 110 0.55 -1.53 2.28
N GLN A 111 1.11 -2.16 3.33
CA GLN A 111 0.57 -2.22 4.70
C GLN A 111 0.16 -0.84 5.25
N HIS A 112 0.90 0.21 4.89
CA HIS A 112 0.65 1.58 5.30
C HIS A 112 -0.79 2.06 5.00
N ARG A 113 -1.44 1.52 3.95
CA ARG A 113 -2.83 1.81 3.61
C ARG A 113 -3.83 1.40 4.70
N GLY A 114 -3.52 0.39 5.51
CA GLY A 114 -4.40 -0.11 6.59
C GLY A 114 -4.81 0.97 7.60
N ARG A 115 -3.90 1.90 7.90
CA ARG A 115 -4.13 3.10 8.73
C ARG A 115 -4.20 4.39 7.92
N SER A 116 -4.46 4.29 6.62
CA SER A 116 -4.65 5.42 5.70
C SER A 116 -3.44 6.37 5.57
N PHE A 117 -2.22 5.86 5.77
CA PHE A 117 -1.03 6.61 5.40
C PHE A 117 -0.97 6.79 3.88
N VAL A 118 -0.49 7.95 3.43
CA VAL A 118 -0.41 8.30 2.00
C VAL A 118 0.73 7.60 1.26
N SER A 119 1.75 7.14 1.98
CA SER A 119 2.91 6.45 1.43
C SER A 119 3.62 5.62 2.50
N PHE A 120 4.50 4.72 2.05
CA PHE A 120 5.42 3.99 2.93
C PHE A 120 6.32 4.94 3.73
N ASP A 121 6.84 5.99 3.09
CA ASP A 121 7.76 6.95 3.73
C ASP A 121 7.07 7.70 4.88
N ALA A 122 5.82 8.13 4.68
CA ALA A 122 5.03 8.77 5.74
C ALA A 122 4.73 7.81 6.89
N PHE A 123 4.50 6.53 6.58
CA PHE A 123 4.29 5.50 7.58
C PHE A 123 5.53 5.27 8.45
N VAL A 124 6.71 5.02 7.86
CA VAL A 124 7.90 4.70 8.66
C VAL A 124 8.41 5.88 9.48
N ASP A 125 8.24 7.10 8.98
CA ASP A 125 8.62 8.33 9.70
C ASP A 125 7.69 8.56 10.91
N VAL A 126 6.37 8.54 10.68
CA VAL A 126 5.39 8.88 11.72
C VAL A 126 5.15 7.74 12.71
N ALA A 127 5.02 6.50 12.23
CA ALA A 127 4.66 5.36 13.08
C ALA A 127 5.88 4.72 13.75
N LEU A 128 6.99 4.58 13.02
CA LEU A 128 8.19 3.88 13.53
C LEU A 128 9.31 4.85 13.96
N GLY A 129 9.18 6.15 13.72
CA GLY A 129 10.24 7.12 13.99
C GLY A 129 11.53 6.87 13.19
N LEU A 130 11.44 6.12 12.08
CA LEU A 130 12.59 5.69 11.29
C LEU A 130 12.74 6.54 10.04
N ALA A 131 13.94 7.09 9.84
CA ALA A 131 14.24 7.88 8.65
C ALA A 131 13.89 7.11 7.35
N PRO A 132 13.10 7.67 6.42
CA PRO A 132 12.62 6.94 5.24
C PRO A 132 13.73 6.34 4.37
N ALA A 133 14.84 7.06 4.22
CA ALA A 133 16.00 6.56 3.47
C ALA A 133 16.59 5.29 4.10
N ARG A 134 16.71 5.26 5.44
CA ARG A 134 17.21 4.11 6.19
C ARG A 134 16.23 2.94 6.13
N ALA A 135 14.93 3.20 6.26
CA ALA A 135 13.90 2.17 6.13
C ALA A 135 13.94 1.50 4.75
N ARG A 136 14.13 2.27 3.68
CA ARG A 136 14.27 1.74 2.31
C ARG A 136 15.54 0.91 2.13
N GLU A 137 16.66 1.32 2.73
CA GLU A 137 17.91 0.56 2.70
C GLU A 137 17.73 -0.82 3.38
N LEU A 138 17.14 -0.85 4.57
CA LEU A 138 16.83 -2.08 5.30
C LEU A 138 15.86 -2.96 4.52
N ALA A 139 14.83 -2.37 3.89
CA ALA A 139 13.89 -3.10 3.05
C ALA A 139 14.57 -3.72 1.82
N ARG A 140 15.52 -3.02 1.18
CA ARG A 140 16.30 -3.57 0.06
C ARG A 140 17.17 -4.76 0.48
N ALA A 141 17.76 -4.72 1.67
CA ALA A 141 18.47 -5.88 2.21
C ALA A 141 17.50 -7.03 2.54
N GLY A 142 16.37 -6.70 3.17
CA GLY A 142 15.34 -7.67 3.56
C GLY A 142 14.68 -8.38 2.38
N VAL A 143 14.45 -7.69 1.26
CA VAL A 143 13.81 -8.29 0.09
C VAL A 143 14.64 -9.44 -0.50
N VAL A 144 15.97 -9.33 -0.43
CA VAL A 144 16.90 -10.39 -0.85
C VAL A 144 16.77 -11.62 0.06
N GLN A 145 16.56 -11.41 1.35
CA GLN A 145 16.33 -12.51 2.31
C GLN A 145 14.96 -13.18 2.14
N LEU A 146 14.00 -12.50 1.50
CA LEU A 146 12.75 -13.11 1.05
C LEU A 146 12.92 -13.96 -0.22
N GLY A 147 14.13 -14.03 -0.78
CA GLY A 147 14.43 -14.73 -2.03
C GLY A 147 14.01 -13.97 -3.29
N LEU A 148 13.87 -12.65 -3.19
CA LEU A 148 13.45 -11.76 -4.28
C LEU A 148 14.59 -10.81 -4.68
N SER A 149 14.56 -10.28 -5.90
CA SER A 149 15.50 -9.25 -6.32
C SER A 149 15.06 -7.86 -5.84
N VAL A 150 16.01 -6.92 -5.76
CA VAL A 150 15.72 -5.52 -5.39
C VAL A 150 14.75 -4.86 -6.37
N ASP A 151 14.82 -5.19 -7.66
CA ASP A 151 13.89 -4.68 -8.68
C ASP A 151 12.45 -5.18 -8.48
N GLN A 152 12.29 -6.29 -7.75
CA GLN A 152 10.97 -6.81 -7.38
C GLN A 152 10.38 -6.10 -6.16
N LEU A 153 11.13 -5.25 -5.44
CA LEU A 153 10.64 -4.47 -4.31
C LEU A 153 9.69 -3.35 -4.76
N ARG A 154 8.43 -3.73 -4.95
CA ARG A 154 7.34 -2.85 -5.38
C ARG A 154 6.04 -3.34 -4.74
N GLN A 155 5.05 -2.47 -4.68
CA GLN A 155 3.72 -2.91 -4.28
C GLN A 155 3.17 -3.95 -5.27
N LEU A 156 2.68 -5.06 -4.73
CA LEU A 156 2.11 -6.18 -5.49
C LEU A 156 0.71 -5.86 -6.03
N SER A 157 0.15 -6.80 -6.79
CA SER A 157 -1.25 -6.75 -7.22
C SER A 157 -2.20 -6.70 -6.02
N ASP A 158 -3.32 -5.98 -6.15
CA ASP A 158 -4.30 -5.90 -5.07
C ASP A 158 -4.88 -7.30 -4.77
N GLU A 159 -4.95 -8.20 -5.75
CA GLU A 159 -5.34 -9.60 -5.60
C GLU A 159 -4.37 -10.35 -4.69
N THR A 160 -3.07 -10.30 -4.99
CA THR A 160 -2.03 -10.95 -4.17
C THR A 160 -2.01 -10.37 -2.76
N VAL A 161 -2.13 -9.06 -2.61
CA VAL A 161 -2.20 -8.41 -1.29
C VAL A 161 -3.44 -8.86 -0.52
N ALA A 162 -4.61 -8.92 -1.17
CA ALA A 162 -5.84 -9.35 -0.54
C ALA A 162 -5.76 -10.80 -0.04
N VAL A 163 -5.23 -11.70 -0.87
CA VAL A 163 -5.00 -13.11 -0.48
C VAL A 163 -4.01 -13.18 0.69
N PHE A 164 -2.87 -12.49 0.59
CA PHE A 164 -1.84 -12.50 1.63
C PHE A 164 -2.39 -12.07 2.98
N ILE A 165 -3.02 -10.89 3.04
CA ILE A 165 -3.56 -10.35 4.30
C ILE A 165 -4.66 -11.26 4.84
N ARG A 166 -5.57 -11.75 4.00
CA ARG A 166 -6.62 -12.68 4.44
C ARG A 166 -6.07 -13.98 5.02
N CYS A 167 -5.03 -14.54 4.40
CA CYS A 167 -4.34 -15.73 4.92
C CYS A 167 -3.68 -15.43 6.28
N GLU A 168 -2.96 -14.31 6.38
CA GLU A 168 -2.25 -13.97 7.62
C GLU A 168 -3.22 -13.65 8.77
N THR A 169 -4.28 -12.90 8.50
CA THR A 169 -5.35 -12.65 9.46
C THR A 169 -6.04 -13.95 9.87
N ALA A 170 -6.25 -14.91 8.95
CA ALA A 170 -6.82 -16.21 9.30
C ALA A 170 -5.97 -16.96 10.34
N LEU A 171 -4.64 -16.93 10.17
CA LEU A 171 -3.71 -17.55 11.12
C LEU A 171 -3.72 -16.82 12.46
N ALA A 172 -3.64 -15.48 12.44
CA ALA A 172 -3.61 -14.67 13.65
C ALA A 172 -4.89 -14.82 14.49
N ASP A 173 -6.08 -14.70 13.88
CA ASP A 173 -7.36 -14.75 14.61
C ASP A 173 -7.65 -16.11 15.25
N LYS A 174 -7.06 -17.17 14.70
CA LYS A 174 -7.22 -18.55 15.18
C LYS A 174 -6.01 -19.03 15.97
N GLU A 175 -5.03 -18.15 16.20
CA GLU A 175 -3.77 -18.43 16.87
C GLU A 175 -3.09 -19.70 16.30
N LEU A 176 -3.20 -19.88 14.98
CA LEU A 176 -2.70 -21.09 14.32
C LEU A 176 -1.22 -20.92 13.95
N PRO A 177 -0.39 -21.93 14.23
CA PRO A 177 1.00 -21.90 13.79
C PRO A 177 1.06 -22.00 12.27
N GLY A 178 1.86 -21.13 11.66
CA GLY A 178 2.06 -21.13 10.22
C GLY A 178 2.75 -19.87 9.75
N LYS A 179 3.25 -19.92 8.52
CA LYS A 179 3.88 -18.79 7.85
C LYS A 179 3.23 -18.57 6.50
N VAL A 180 2.82 -17.33 6.25
CA VAL A 180 2.43 -16.88 4.91
C VAL A 180 3.61 -16.13 4.30
N SER A 181 3.99 -16.48 3.08
CA SER A 181 5.07 -15.80 2.36
C SER A 181 4.69 -15.49 0.92
N ILE A 182 5.30 -14.43 0.40
CA ILE A 182 5.19 -14.03 -1.00
C ILE A 182 6.33 -14.70 -1.77
N VAL A 183 5.99 -15.31 -2.90
CA VAL A 183 6.95 -15.86 -3.86
C VAL A 183 6.70 -15.19 -5.21
N ILE A 184 7.74 -14.66 -5.84
CA ILE A 184 7.66 -14.13 -7.21
C ILE A 184 8.61 -14.98 -8.05
N ASP A 185 8.07 -15.67 -9.04
CA ASP A 185 8.90 -16.49 -9.92
C ASP A 185 9.69 -15.62 -10.93
N PRO A 186 10.65 -16.20 -11.67
CA PRO A 186 11.42 -15.46 -12.67
C PRO A 186 10.58 -14.83 -13.78
N SER A 187 9.36 -15.33 -14.03
CA SER A 187 8.42 -14.73 -14.99
C SER A 187 7.69 -13.50 -14.44
N GLY A 188 7.88 -13.19 -13.15
CA GLY A 188 7.19 -12.10 -12.46
C GLY A 188 5.82 -12.50 -11.91
N THR A 189 5.46 -13.78 -11.95
CA THR A 189 4.19 -14.28 -11.43
C THR A 189 4.22 -14.29 -9.90
N GLU A 190 3.24 -13.58 -9.32
CA GLU A 190 3.07 -13.41 -7.87
C GLU A 190 2.34 -14.66 -7.31
N ARG A 191 2.90 -15.31 -6.29
CA ARG A 191 2.34 -16.49 -5.62
C ARG A 191 2.34 -16.30 -4.10
N ILE A 192 1.36 -16.90 -3.43
CA ILE A 192 1.29 -16.98 -1.98
C ILE A 192 1.63 -18.41 -1.56
N ARG A 193 2.55 -18.55 -0.61
CA ARG A 193 2.88 -19.82 0.03
C ARG A 193 2.38 -19.78 1.48
N VAL A 194 1.67 -20.83 1.89
CA VAL A 194 1.29 -21.06 3.28
C VAL A 194 2.03 -22.30 3.75
N GLU A 195 2.97 -22.12 4.68
CA GLU A 195 3.81 -23.16 5.24
C GLU A 195 3.31 -23.50 6.65
N VAL A 196 3.00 -24.78 6.87
CA VAL A 196 2.37 -25.29 8.09
C VAL A 196 2.77 -26.73 8.35
N ASP A 197 2.77 -27.11 9.63
CA ASP A 197 2.97 -28.50 10.03
C ASP A 197 1.79 -29.37 9.60
N SER A 198 2.10 -30.61 9.18
CA SER A 198 1.11 -31.54 8.62
C SER A 198 -0.04 -31.86 9.60
N ASN A 199 0.26 -31.90 10.91
CA ASN A 199 -0.71 -32.16 11.97
C ASN A 199 -1.70 -30.98 12.20
N ARG A 200 -1.38 -29.78 11.70
CA ARG A 200 -2.23 -28.58 11.78
C ARG A 200 -2.77 -28.12 10.43
N ALA A 201 -2.30 -28.73 9.33
CA ALA A 201 -2.65 -28.35 7.97
C ALA A 201 -4.16 -28.28 7.73
N ALA A 202 -4.93 -29.28 8.18
CA ALA A 202 -6.39 -29.27 7.99
C ALA A 202 -7.07 -28.07 8.66
N GLN A 203 -6.66 -27.73 9.89
CA GLN A 203 -7.20 -26.58 10.63
C GLN A 203 -6.83 -25.25 9.95
N VAL A 204 -5.57 -25.13 9.50
CA VAL A 204 -5.11 -23.94 8.78
C VAL A 204 -5.83 -23.78 7.45
N LEU A 205 -5.90 -24.82 6.64
CA LEU A 205 -6.56 -24.78 5.34
C LEU A 205 -8.05 -24.46 5.48
N TYR A 206 -8.71 -24.97 6.52
CA TYR A 206 -10.09 -24.60 6.84
C TYR A 206 -10.23 -23.11 7.18
N ALA A 207 -9.38 -22.58 8.07
CA ALA A 207 -9.41 -21.18 8.47
C ALA A 207 -9.11 -20.23 7.30
N VAL A 208 -8.06 -20.52 6.54
CA VAL A 208 -7.66 -19.77 5.34
C VAL A 208 -8.74 -19.84 4.27
N GLY A 209 -9.24 -21.05 3.96
CA GLY A 209 -10.32 -21.24 2.99
C GLY A 209 -11.59 -20.48 3.36
N GLY A 210 -11.96 -20.47 4.64
CA GLY A 210 -13.07 -19.67 5.15
C GLY A 210 -12.91 -18.18 4.85
N ARG A 211 -11.71 -17.62 5.07
CA ARG A 211 -11.40 -16.20 4.80
C ARG A 211 -11.30 -15.89 3.31
N LEU A 212 -10.89 -16.84 2.47
CA LEU A 212 -10.76 -16.64 1.02
C LEU A 212 -12.05 -16.88 0.24
N SER A 213 -13.03 -17.61 0.79
CA SER A 213 -14.26 -17.99 0.09
C SER A 213 -15.02 -16.82 -0.55
N GLN A 214 -15.12 -15.68 0.13
CA GLN A 214 -15.76 -14.47 -0.41
C GLN A 214 -14.99 -13.88 -1.59
N LEU A 215 -13.64 -13.91 -1.52
CA LEU A 215 -12.79 -13.40 -2.59
C LEU A 215 -12.96 -14.24 -3.86
N ALA A 216 -13.05 -15.57 -3.70
CA ALA A 216 -13.32 -16.48 -4.81
C ALA A 216 -14.71 -16.23 -5.41
N ALA A 217 -15.75 -16.08 -4.59
CA ALA A 217 -17.10 -15.80 -5.05
C ALA A 217 -17.23 -14.48 -5.81
N ASP A 218 -16.41 -13.48 -5.49
CA ASP A 218 -16.38 -12.19 -6.21
C ASP A 218 -15.65 -12.29 -7.56
N GLN A 219 -14.65 -13.17 -7.67
CA GLN A 219 -13.96 -13.46 -8.93
C GLN A 219 -14.86 -14.23 -9.92
N ASP A 220 -15.66 -15.17 -9.42
CA ASP A 220 -16.55 -16.00 -10.24
C ASP A 220 -17.72 -15.22 -10.87
N LYS A 221 -18.12 -14.09 -10.27
CA LYS A 221 -19.26 -13.29 -10.75
C LYS A 221 -19.01 -12.52 -12.04
N GLY A 222 -17.76 -12.43 -12.50
CA GLY A 222 -17.40 -11.69 -13.72
C GLY A 222 -17.64 -10.18 -13.60
N ALA A 223 -16.99 -9.40 -14.46
CA ALA A 223 -17.17 -7.95 -14.47
C ALA A 223 -18.63 -7.59 -14.85
N PRO A 224 -19.33 -6.73 -14.08
CA PRO A 224 -20.59 -6.18 -14.54
C PRO A 224 -20.32 -5.37 -15.81
N THR A 225 -21.13 -5.60 -16.82
CA THR A 225 -21.11 -4.85 -18.08
C THR A 225 -21.18 -3.35 -17.75
N PRO A 226 -20.25 -2.51 -18.26
CA PRO A 226 -20.30 -1.08 -17.97
C PRO A 226 -21.63 -0.53 -18.48
N ARG A 227 -22.44 0.01 -17.56
CA ARG A 227 -23.69 0.68 -17.95
C ARG A 227 -23.33 1.84 -18.89
N PRO A 228 -24.00 1.96 -20.05
CA PRO A 228 -23.75 3.07 -20.97
C PRO A 228 -23.99 4.39 -20.22
N ARG A 229 -22.97 5.26 -20.21
CA ARG A 229 -23.14 6.63 -19.72
C ARG A 229 -24.23 7.28 -20.56
N ARG A 230 -25.31 7.73 -19.93
CA ARG A 230 -26.31 8.57 -20.59
C ARG A 230 -25.61 9.83 -21.08
N THR A 231 -25.70 10.04 -22.40
CA THR A 231 -25.27 11.24 -23.13
C THR A 231 -26.08 12.45 -22.72
#